data_AF-A0A927H0I5-F1
#
_entry.id   AF-A0A927H0I5-F1
#
_cell.length_a   1.000
_cell.length_b   1.000
_cell.length_c   1.000
_cell.angle_alpha   90.00
_cell.angle_beta   90.00
_cell.angle_gamma   90.00
#
_symmetry.space_group_name_H-M   'P 1'
#
loop_
_entity.id
_entity.type
_entity.pdbx_description
1 polymer ?
#
loop_
_entity_poly.entity_id
_entity_poly.type
_entity_poly.pdbx_seq_one_letter_code
_entity_poly.pdbx_strand_id
1 'polypeptide(L)'
;MRKRPSRLTFQSRLDEMVGLLRSEIRSGKRADGEFLPPEKDMAAEYRLSNQSVRKGLEVLVAEGLIEKIPRVGNKVIAPALAGNVTVKLCYQNTIPGETGLPELLARFRTLYPHINVQEVVLPTNSLDIITQYMDNGMLDVVTINQTLFRELRETGNLGRLQRLEANPDVYPFLTEAFRAEGELLLQPFIFSPVVMCYNREHFLDKQVPEPDSSWTWRHMLDLAARLEIPKERVSLAYLFYSINRFPLLFLQHSLTFDRDGGGKRRIDRSKMSELLRLARTLKEKFPILFDGSIRSDIETEQLFMQNKASIILTTYFRLNSFKDAEIPFELSPIPHMGDPKTLLVHIGLGINRNTEVQEAARTLVEFLTSYETQLAIRRNTYSLPALKPAAEWVGEETLSRSSRFSMFREIFPTLRTCDDLQISEADMKKLVWEMRMHMAGFDDEEQFCTRLEEQLM
;
A
#
# COMPACT_ATOMS: atom_id res chain seq x y z
N MET A 1 -0.63 -32.14 -41.41
CA MET A 1 0.71 -32.26 -40.78
C MET A 1 0.83 -31.26 -39.64
N ARG A 2 0.91 -31.71 -38.38
CA ARG A 2 1.04 -30.84 -37.20
C ARG A 2 2.48 -30.32 -37.12
N LYS A 3 2.69 -29.00 -37.25
CA LYS A 3 4.01 -28.35 -37.15
C LYS A 3 4.66 -28.72 -35.80
N ARG A 4 5.85 -29.33 -35.85
CA ARG A 4 6.66 -29.61 -34.65
C ARG A 4 7.07 -28.28 -33.99
N PRO A 5 6.98 -28.14 -32.66
CA PRO A 5 7.43 -26.93 -31.94
C PRO A 5 8.92 -26.65 -32.20
N SER A 6 9.32 -25.37 -32.18
CA SER A 6 10.73 -25.01 -32.33
C SER A 6 11.55 -25.47 -31.12
N ARG A 7 12.83 -25.77 -31.33
CA ARG A 7 13.72 -26.29 -30.28
C ARG A 7 13.87 -25.33 -29.09
N LEU A 8 13.76 -24.02 -29.33
CA LEU A 8 13.74 -22.95 -28.32
C LEU A 8 12.48 -22.96 -27.44
N THR A 9 11.30 -23.23 -28.02
CA THR A 9 10.04 -23.32 -27.23
C THR A 9 9.96 -24.60 -26.40
N PHE A 10 10.69 -25.64 -26.79
CA PHE A 10 10.75 -26.89 -26.05
C PHE A 10 11.62 -26.79 -24.78
N GLN A 11 12.81 -26.18 -24.89
CA GLN A 11 13.71 -26.02 -23.74
C GLN A 11 13.07 -25.15 -22.65
N SER A 12 12.44 -24.04 -23.04
CA SER A 12 11.74 -23.14 -22.13
C SER A 12 10.63 -23.83 -21.31
N ARG A 13 9.86 -24.76 -21.90
CA ARG A 13 8.81 -25.51 -21.17
C ARG A 13 9.38 -26.55 -20.21
N LEU A 14 10.52 -27.14 -20.56
CA LEU A 14 11.22 -28.06 -19.66
C LEU A 14 11.75 -27.31 -18.45
N ASP A 15 12.37 -26.14 -18.68
CA ASP A 15 12.90 -25.29 -17.62
C ASP A 15 11.77 -24.74 -16.74
N GLU A 16 10.61 -24.40 -17.32
CA GLU A 16 9.38 -24.02 -16.61
C GLU A 16 8.87 -25.15 -15.70
N MET A 17 8.71 -26.37 -16.23
CA MET A 17 8.26 -27.53 -15.45
C MET A 17 9.22 -27.81 -14.27
N VAL A 18 10.52 -27.86 -14.55
CA VAL A 18 11.53 -28.13 -13.52
C VAL A 18 11.59 -26.99 -12.50
N GLY A 19 11.53 -25.73 -12.97
CA GLY A 19 11.54 -24.54 -12.13
C GLY A 19 10.35 -24.49 -11.17
N LEU A 20 9.14 -24.78 -11.67
CA LEU A 20 7.93 -24.83 -10.86
C LEU A 20 8.01 -25.97 -9.84
N LEU A 21 8.27 -27.21 -10.27
CA LEU A 21 8.36 -28.35 -9.35
C LEU A 21 9.44 -28.12 -8.28
N ARG A 22 10.58 -27.54 -8.66
CA ARG A 22 11.63 -27.15 -7.72
C ARG A 22 11.12 -26.13 -6.71
N SER A 23 10.43 -25.08 -7.13
CA SER A 23 9.91 -24.07 -6.22
C SER A 23 8.82 -24.63 -5.31
N GLU A 24 7.92 -25.48 -5.83
CA GLU A 24 6.86 -26.12 -5.05
C GLU A 24 7.40 -27.07 -3.98
N ILE A 25 8.46 -27.82 -4.29
CA ILE A 25 9.12 -28.71 -3.32
C ILE A 25 9.90 -27.89 -2.29
N ARG A 26 10.67 -26.89 -2.72
CA ARG A 26 11.49 -26.06 -1.81
C ARG A 26 10.66 -25.15 -0.91
N SER A 27 9.53 -24.66 -1.42
CA SER A 27 8.54 -23.92 -0.63
C SER A 27 7.65 -24.86 0.18
N GLY A 28 7.82 -26.19 0.13
CA GLY A 28 6.97 -27.14 0.86
C GLY A 28 5.48 -27.13 0.49
N LYS A 29 5.09 -26.46 -0.62
CA LYS A 29 3.75 -26.61 -1.22
C LYS A 29 3.48 -28.07 -1.57
N ARG A 30 4.53 -28.82 -1.91
CA ARG A 30 4.51 -30.29 -1.96
C ARG A 30 5.16 -30.87 -0.72
N ALA A 31 4.43 -31.71 -0.01
CA ALA A 31 4.87 -32.25 1.27
C ALA A 31 5.96 -33.32 1.09
N ASP A 32 6.82 -33.48 2.10
CA ASP A 32 7.75 -34.60 2.13
C ASP A 32 6.97 -35.92 2.05
N GLY A 33 7.39 -36.77 1.12
CA GLY A 33 6.74 -38.02 0.81
C GLY A 33 5.47 -37.97 -0.02
N GLU A 34 5.02 -36.79 -0.46
CA GLU A 34 3.99 -36.66 -1.49
C GLU A 34 4.47 -37.23 -2.83
N PHE A 35 3.57 -37.84 -3.60
CA PHE A 35 3.89 -38.30 -4.95
C PHE A 35 3.59 -37.22 -5.98
N LEU A 36 4.56 -36.95 -6.86
CA LEU A 36 4.33 -36.11 -8.04
C LEU A 36 3.30 -36.75 -8.98
N PRO A 37 2.58 -35.96 -9.78
CA PRO A 37 1.68 -36.49 -10.80
C PRO A 37 2.40 -37.48 -11.74
N PRO A 38 1.68 -38.45 -12.34
CA PRO A 38 2.26 -39.39 -13.29
C PRO A 38 2.97 -38.69 -14.45
N GLU A 39 4.08 -39.26 -14.95
CA GLU A 39 4.87 -38.69 -16.06
C GLU A 39 3.99 -38.34 -17.29
N LYS A 40 2.96 -39.14 -17.54
CA LYS A 40 2.00 -38.97 -18.64
C LYS A 40 1.13 -37.73 -18.48
N ASP A 41 0.75 -37.42 -17.25
CA ASP A 41 -0.13 -36.29 -16.94
C ASP A 41 0.69 -34.99 -17.00
N MET A 42 1.90 -34.99 -16.44
CA MET A 42 2.85 -33.88 -16.61
C MET A 42 3.21 -33.65 -18.09
N ALA A 43 3.39 -34.72 -18.86
CA ALA A 43 3.67 -34.59 -20.30
C ALA A 43 2.51 -33.91 -21.04
N ALA A 44 1.26 -34.19 -20.66
CA ALA A 44 0.08 -33.55 -21.22
C ALA A 44 -0.02 -32.07 -20.79
N GLU A 45 0.16 -31.79 -19.49
CA GLU A 45 0.08 -30.47 -18.88
C GLU A 45 1.11 -29.49 -19.48
N TYR A 46 2.39 -29.87 -19.45
CA TYR A 46 3.49 -29.03 -19.94
C TYR A 46 3.73 -29.16 -21.45
N ARG A 47 2.93 -29.97 -22.15
CA ARG A 47 3.05 -30.24 -23.60
C ARG A 47 4.46 -30.72 -23.98
N LEU A 48 5.01 -31.61 -23.16
CA LEU A 48 6.32 -32.24 -23.30
C LEU A 48 6.17 -33.71 -23.71
N SER A 49 7.25 -34.36 -24.16
CA SER A 49 7.23 -35.83 -24.29
C SER A 49 7.54 -36.48 -22.94
N ASN A 50 7.07 -37.71 -22.71
CA ASN A 50 7.41 -38.47 -21.50
C ASN A 50 8.93 -38.55 -21.26
N GLN A 51 9.72 -38.66 -22.33
CA GLN A 51 11.18 -38.69 -22.23
C GLN A 51 11.76 -37.35 -21.72
N SER A 52 11.12 -36.24 -22.07
CA SER A 52 11.51 -34.89 -21.65
C SER A 52 11.16 -34.64 -20.20
N VAL A 53 9.94 -35.03 -19.79
CA VAL A 53 9.53 -35.01 -18.39
C VAL A 53 10.50 -35.83 -17.55
N ARG A 54 10.84 -37.05 -18.00
CA ARG A 54 11.81 -37.90 -17.30
C ARG A 54 13.19 -37.25 -17.15
N LYS A 55 13.69 -36.56 -18.18
CA LYS A 55 14.93 -35.77 -18.08
C LYS A 55 14.82 -34.62 -17.08
N GLY A 56 13.69 -33.92 -17.03
CA GLY A 56 13.47 -32.86 -16.04
C GLY A 56 13.41 -33.40 -14.61
N LEU A 57 12.75 -34.55 -14.42
CA LEU A 57 12.71 -35.24 -13.14
C LEU A 57 14.09 -35.78 -12.72
N GLU A 58 14.92 -36.25 -13.67
CA GLU A 58 16.32 -36.63 -13.40
C GLU A 58 17.13 -35.46 -12.82
N VAL A 59 16.86 -34.21 -13.24
CA VAL A 59 17.46 -33.01 -12.63
C VAL A 59 17.03 -32.87 -11.17
N LEU A 60 15.73 -33.01 -10.88
CA LEU A 60 15.21 -32.92 -9.50
C LEU A 60 15.71 -34.07 -8.60
N VAL A 61 15.88 -35.28 -9.16
CA VAL A 61 16.52 -36.42 -8.47
C VAL A 61 17.98 -36.11 -8.17
N ALA A 62 18.72 -35.59 -9.15
CA ALA A 62 20.12 -35.21 -8.97
C ALA A 62 20.32 -34.07 -7.95
N GLU A 63 19.32 -33.19 -7.83
CA GLU A 63 19.25 -32.14 -6.80
C GLU A 63 18.82 -32.66 -5.41
N GLY A 64 18.41 -33.92 -5.30
CA GLY A 64 17.95 -34.52 -4.05
C GLY A 64 16.56 -34.05 -3.58
N LEU A 65 15.73 -33.53 -4.49
CA LEU A 65 14.37 -33.04 -4.20
C LEU A 65 13.29 -34.10 -4.35
N ILE A 66 13.58 -35.17 -5.10
CA ILE A 66 12.65 -36.29 -5.35
C ILE A 66 13.40 -37.62 -5.43
N GLU A 67 12.71 -38.71 -5.09
CA GLU A 67 13.14 -40.09 -5.25
C GLU A 67 12.35 -40.71 -6.37
N LYS A 68 13.03 -41.44 -7.24
CA LYS A 68 12.35 -42.28 -8.22
C LYS A 68 12.15 -43.67 -7.63
N ILE A 69 10.89 -44.04 -7.37
CA ILE A 69 10.51 -45.37 -6.90
C ILE A 69 10.07 -46.22 -8.11
N PRO A 70 10.80 -47.29 -8.47
CA PRO A 70 10.47 -48.12 -9.63
C PRO A 70 9.02 -48.62 -9.59
N ARG A 71 8.29 -48.42 -10.70
CA ARG A 71 6.88 -48.84 -10.88
C ARG A 71 5.84 -48.15 -9.99
N VAL A 72 6.24 -47.18 -9.17
CA VAL A 72 5.31 -46.42 -8.30
C VAL A 72 5.19 -44.97 -8.74
N GLY A 73 6.32 -44.28 -8.97
CA GLY A 73 6.32 -42.88 -9.37
C GLY A 73 7.52 -42.12 -8.83
N ASN A 74 7.41 -40.79 -8.79
CA ASN A 74 8.42 -39.93 -8.18
C ASN A 74 7.85 -39.37 -6.88
N LYS A 75 8.53 -39.65 -5.77
CA LYS A 75 8.15 -39.23 -4.43
C LYS A 75 8.99 -38.02 -4.07
N VAL A 76 8.39 -36.97 -3.53
CA VAL A 76 9.13 -35.83 -2.99
C VAL A 76 9.97 -36.32 -1.81
N ILE A 77 11.27 -36.07 -1.89
CA ILE A 77 12.17 -36.19 -0.74
C ILE A 77 12.55 -34.77 -0.44
N ALA A 78 12.10 -34.25 0.69
CA ALA A 78 12.71 -33.02 1.16
C ALA A 78 14.23 -33.29 1.30
N PRO A 79 15.12 -32.37 0.90
CA PRO A 79 16.43 -32.36 1.51
C PRO A 79 16.12 -32.33 3.02
N ALA A 80 16.61 -33.34 3.76
CA ALA A 80 16.38 -33.49 5.19
C ALA A 80 16.34 -32.10 5.82
N LEU A 81 15.32 -31.77 6.63
CA LEU A 81 15.12 -30.52 7.39
C LEU A 81 16.44 -29.85 7.86
N ALA A 82 17.22 -29.34 6.92
CA ALA A 82 18.61 -28.94 7.09
C ALA A 82 18.54 -27.43 7.21
N GLY A 83 18.08 -27.02 8.39
CA GLY A 83 17.87 -25.64 8.78
C GLY A 83 16.45 -25.20 8.51
N ASN A 84 15.70 -24.89 9.57
CA ASN A 84 14.61 -23.93 9.47
C ASN A 84 15.18 -22.66 8.83
N VAL A 85 14.69 -22.30 7.65
CA VAL A 85 15.11 -21.05 7.00
C VAL A 85 14.37 -19.92 7.70
N THR A 86 15.10 -18.89 8.12
CA THR A 86 14.48 -17.70 8.71
C THR A 86 14.43 -16.57 7.68
N VAL A 87 13.23 -16.06 7.42
CA VAL A 87 12.99 -14.87 6.61
C VAL A 87 12.71 -13.69 7.54
N LYS A 88 13.49 -12.63 7.41
CA LYS A 88 13.36 -11.39 8.18
C LYS A 88 12.42 -10.45 7.45
N LEU A 89 11.20 -10.32 7.96
CA LEU A 89 10.15 -9.45 7.44
C LEU A 89 10.18 -8.11 8.19
N CYS A 90 10.56 -7.05 7.49
CA CYS A 90 10.57 -5.69 8.02
C CYS A 90 9.26 -4.97 7.74
N TYR A 91 8.66 -4.37 8.76
CA TYR A 91 7.46 -3.55 8.59
C TYR A 91 7.30 -2.45 9.64
N GLN A 92 6.45 -1.46 9.34
CA GLN A 92 6.09 -0.41 10.30
C GLN A 92 5.09 -0.90 11.34
N ASN A 93 5.15 -0.36 12.56
CA ASN A 93 4.24 -0.73 13.65
C ASN A 93 2.72 -0.63 13.33
N THR A 94 2.32 0.07 12.27
CA THR A 94 0.92 0.16 11.83
C THR A 94 0.46 -1.07 11.04
N ILE A 95 1.36 -1.74 10.30
CA ILE A 95 1.02 -2.83 9.37
C ILE A 95 0.22 -3.96 10.03
N PRO A 96 0.53 -4.42 11.26
CA PRO A 96 -0.27 -5.44 11.92
C PRO A 96 -1.75 -5.06 12.06
N GLY A 97 -2.05 -3.84 12.50
CA GLY A 97 -3.43 -3.35 12.65
C GLY A 97 -4.14 -3.10 11.31
N GLU A 98 -3.37 -2.73 10.29
CA GLU A 98 -3.89 -2.47 8.94
C GLU A 98 -4.21 -3.77 8.17
N THR A 99 -3.56 -4.88 8.49
CA THR A 99 -3.66 -6.10 7.68
C THR A 99 -4.14 -7.33 8.44
N GLY A 100 -4.10 -7.33 9.78
CA GLY A 100 -4.21 -8.57 10.56
C GLY A 100 -2.99 -9.46 10.35
N LEU A 101 -1.80 -8.85 10.24
CA LEU A 101 -0.54 -9.56 9.95
C LEU A 101 -0.29 -10.75 10.90
N PRO A 102 -0.54 -10.67 12.22
CA PRO A 102 -0.30 -11.80 13.12
C PRO A 102 -1.07 -13.07 12.71
N GLU A 103 -2.35 -12.95 12.36
CA GLU A 103 -3.17 -14.07 11.90
C GLU A 103 -2.70 -14.60 10.54
N LEU A 104 -2.27 -13.70 9.64
CA LEU A 104 -1.71 -14.08 8.35
C LEU A 104 -0.40 -14.86 8.52
N LEU A 105 0.50 -14.42 9.39
CA LEU A 105 1.75 -15.12 9.69
C LEU A 105 1.52 -16.45 10.42
N ALA A 106 0.49 -16.56 11.26
CA ALA A 106 0.09 -17.84 11.86
C ALA A 106 -0.38 -18.85 10.79
N ARG A 107 -1.17 -18.40 9.81
CA ARG A 107 -1.56 -19.21 8.64
C ARG A 107 -0.34 -19.59 7.80
N PHE A 108 0.57 -18.65 7.56
CA PHE A 108 1.82 -18.91 6.84
C PHE A 108 2.64 -20.00 7.53
N ARG A 109 2.86 -19.90 8.85
CA ARG A 109 3.60 -20.91 9.64
C ARG A 109 2.96 -22.31 9.56
N THR A 110 1.64 -22.38 9.43
CA THR A 110 0.92 -23.67 9.28
C THR A 110 1.14 -24.28 7.90
N LEU A 111 1.14 -23.46 6.84
CA LEU A 111 1.34 -23.92 5.46
C LEU A 111 2.81 -24.17 5.13
N TYR A 112 3.71 -23.41 5.76
CA TYR A 112 5.14 -23.37 5.51
C TYR A 112 5.95 -23.58 6.80
N PRO A 113 5.81 -24.73 7.50
CA PRO A 113 6.41 -24.93 8.83
C PRO A 113 7.95 -24.92 8.84
N HIS A 114 8.57 -25.05 7.67
CA HIS A 114 10.03 -25.00 7.46
C HIS A 114 10.56 -23.56 7.25
N ILE A 115 9.68 -22.57 7.06
CA ILE A 115 10.03 -21.15 6.94
C ILE A 115 9.60 -20.44 8.22
N ASN A 116 10.57 -20.04 9.02
CA ASN A 116 10.33 -19.16 10.16
C ASN A 116 10.32 -17.70 9.69
N VAL A 117 9.30 -16.94 10.09
CA VAL A 117 9.26 -15.49 9.83
C VAL A 117 9.69 -14.76 11.10
N GLN A 118 10.84 -14.09 11.02
CA GLN A 118 11.32 -13.17 12.04
C GLN A 118 10.84 -11.77 11.72
N GLU A 119 10.05 -11.19 12.61
CA GLU A 119 9.49 -9.84 12.43
C GLU A 119 10.52 -8.79 12.88
N VAL A 120 10.79 -7.81 12.00
CA VAL A 120 11.66 -6.66 12.28
C VAL A 120 10.80 -5.40 12.23
N VAL A 121 10.38 -4.92 13.40
CA VAL A 121 9.47 -3.77 13.49
C VAL A 121 10.26 -2.48 13.56
N LEU A 122 10.00 -1.56 12.62
CA LEU A 122 10.58 -0.23 12.65
C LEU A 122 9.56 0.79 13.19
N PRO A 123 9.97 1.70 14.09
CA PRO A 123 9.11 2.76 14.60
C PRO A 123 8.86 3.85 13.55
N THR A 124 9.77 4.03 12.59
CA THR A 124 9.70 5.04 11.53
C THR A 124 10.24 4.50 10.21
N ASN A 125 9.76 5.03 9.08
CA ASN A 125 10.30 4.74 7.74
C ASN A 125 11.52 5.62 7.46
N SER A 126 12.60 5.44 8.21
CA SER A 126 13.87 6.09 7.88
C SER A 126 14.56 5.33 6.75
N LEU A 127 14.77 6.02 5.62
CA LEU A 127 15.50 5.49 4.47
C LEU A 127 16.89 4.98 4.87
N ASP A 128 17.65 5.75 5.65
CA ASP A 128 19.01 5.40 6.06
C ASP A 128 19.04 4.10 6.86
N ILE A 129 18.11 3.94 7.82
CA ILE A 129 18.00 2.71 8.62
C ILE A 129 17.66 1.52 7.72
N ILE A 130 16.65 1.65 6.87
CA ILE A 130 16.18 0.56 6.01
C ILE A 130 17.26 0.11 5.04
N THR A 131 17.90 1.07 4.34
CA THR A 131 18.98 0.77 3.38
C THR A 131 20.19 0.14 4.06
N GLN A 132 20.63 0.64 5.21
CA GLN A 132 21.71 0.02 5.99
C GLN A 132 21.35 -1.40 6.42
N TYR A 133 20.11 -1.63 6.88
CA TYR A 133 19.67 -2.96 7.30
C TYR A 133 19.57 -3.94 6.12
N MET A 134 19.14 -3.47 4.94
CA MET A 134 19.17 -4.27 3.72
C MET A 134 20.60 -4.64 3.31
N ASP A 135 21.54 -3.68 3.35
CA ASP A 135 22.93 -3.89 2.95
C ASP A 135 23.68 -4.86 3.88
N ASN A 136 23.31 -4.87 5.17
CA ASN A 136 23.89 -5.77 6.17
C ASN A 136 23.13 -7.11 6.32
N GLY A 137 22.22 -7.45 5.39
CA GLY A 137 21.49 -8.72 5.40
C GLY A 137 20.53 -8.89 6.60
N MET A 138 20.07 -7.78 7.18
CA MET A 138 19.13 -7.78 8.30
C MET A 138 17.67 -7.82 7.84
N LEU A 139 17.38 -7.56 6.56
CA LEU A 139 16.02 -7.58 6.00
C LEU A 139 15.99 -8.42 4.72
N ASP A 140 15.05 -9.35 4.64
CA ASP A 140 14.82 -10.19 3.46
C ASP A 140 13.60 -9.73 2.67
N VAL A 141 12.52 -9.42 3.40
CA VAL A 141 11.28 -8.84 2.85
C VAL A 141 10.98 -7.54 3.57
N VAL A 142 10.58 -6.50 2.84
CA VAL A 142 10.32 -5.17 3.38
C VAL A 142 8.95 -4.66 2.93
N THR A 143 8.17 -4.09 3.85
CA THR A 143 7.02 -3.25 3.46
C THR A 143 7.50 -1.84 3.16
N ILE A 144 7.19 -1.32 1.99
CA ILE A 144 7.57 0.03 1.57
C ILE A 144 6.30 0.78 1.18
N ASN A 145 6.09 1.96 1.77
CA ASN A 145 5.01 2.86 1.39
C ASN A 145 5.43 3.80 0.24
N GLN A 146 4.48 4.55 -0.29
CA GLN A 146 4.73 5.45 -1.42
C GLN A 146 5.82 6.50 -1.17
N THR A 147 5.89 7.05 0.04
CA THR A 147 6.89 8.05 0.42
C THR A 147 8.29 7.46 0.38
N LEU A 148 8.49 6.32 1.01
CA LEU A 148 9.79 5.66 1.03
C LEU A 148 10.19 5.13 -0.36
N PHE A 149 9.25 4.62 -1.16
CA PHE A 149 9.54 4.21 -2.53
C PHE A 149 10.03 5.38 -3.39
N ARG A 150 9.39 6.54 -3.24
CA ARG A 150 9.79 7.78 -3.90
C ARG A 150 11.18 8.25 -3.47
N GLU A 151 11.47 8.22 -2.17
CA GLU A 151 12.82 8.54 -1.67
C GLU A 151 13.88 7.57 -2.22
N LEU A 152 13.62 6.27 -2.24
CA LEU A 152 14.51 5.27 -2.83
C LEU A 152 14.80 5.55 -4.31
N ARG A 153 13.77 5.97 -5.07
CA ARG A 153 13.88 6.35 -6.48
C ARG A 153 14.73 7.61 -6.66
N GLU A 154 14.43 8.66 -5.92
CA GLU A 154 15.12 9.96 -6.00
C GLU A 154 16.60 9.86 -5.59
N THR A 155 16.93 8.94 -4.69
CA THR A 155 18.30 8.76 -4.15
C THR A 155 19.08 7.64 -4.82
N GLY A 156 18.54 7.00 -5.87
CA GLY A 156 19.21 5.93 -6.61
C GLY A 156 19.39 4.62 -5.83
N ASN A 157 18.58 4.40 -4.80
CA ASN A 157 18.69 3.25 -3.89
C ASN A 157 17.81 2.04 -4.29
N LEU A 158 17.04 2.15 -5.38
CA LEU A 158 16.17 1.09 -5.89
C LEU A 158 16.89 -0.20 -6.28
N GLY A 159 18.19 -0.14 -6.58
CA GLY A 159 19.00 -1.32 -6.95
C GLY A 159 19.06 -2.42 -5.89
N ARG A 160 18.63 -2.12 -4.65
CA ARG A 160 18.49 -3.06 -3.52
C ARG A 160 17.25 -3.93 -3.60
N LEU A 161 16.28 -3.60 -4.44
CA LEU A 161 15.04 -4.38 -4.58
C LEU A 161 15.15 -5.34 -5.76
N GLN A 162 14.59 -6.53 -5.59
CA GLN A 162 14.45 -7.51 -6.67
C GLN A 162 13.39 -7.05 -7.68
N ARG A 163 13.59 -7.40 -8.95
CA ARG A 163 12.56 -7.27 -9.99
C ARG A 163 11.50 -8.35 -9.79
N LEU A 164 10.23 -7.98 -9.94
CA LEU A 164 9.09 -8.85 -9.68
C LEU A 164 8.19 -8.90 -10.92
N GLU A 165 7.54 -10.05 -11.11
CA GLU A 165 6.55 -10.20 -12.17
C GLU A 165 5.24 -9.52 -11.77
N ALA A 166 4.61 -8.80 -12.70
CA ALA A 166 3.34 -8.14 -12.42
C ALA A 166 2.20 -9.15 -12.33
N ASN A 167 1.36 -9.03 -11.30
CA ASN A 167 0.12 -9.77 -11.21
C ASN A 167 -0.99 -9.02 -12.00
N PRO A 168 -1.58 -9.62 -13.05
CA PRO A 168 -2.59 -8.96 -13.89
C PRO A 168 -3.92 -8.69 -13.16
N ASP A 169 -4.17 -9.36 -12.03
CA ASP A 169 -5.38 -9.20 -11.21
C ASP A 169 -5.24 -8.06 -10.18
N VAL A 170 -4.08 -7.41 -10.09
CA VAL A 170 -3.87 -6.20 -9.29
C VAL A 170 -4.33 -4.98 -10.10
N TYR A 171 -4.86 -3.95 -9.41
CA TYR A 171 -5.23 -2.71 -10.08
C TYR A 171 -4.05 -2.09 -10.84
N PRO A 172 -4.19 -1.74 -12.13
CA PRO A 172 -3.08 -1.21 -12.91
C PRO A 172 -2.42 0.02 -12.29
N PHE A 173 -3.19 0.94 -11.72
CA PHE A 173 -2.64 2.14 -11.09
C PHE A 173 -1.74 1.85 -9.87
N LEU A 174 -1.94 0.71 -9.18
CA LEU A 174 -1.07 0.29 -8.07
C LEU A 174 0.20 -0.37 -8.58
N THR A 175 0.09 -1.19 -9.62
CA THR A 175 1.25 -1.80 -10.28
C THR A 175 2.18 -0.70 -10.81
N GLU A 176 1.62 0.28 -11.53
CA GLU A 176 2.40 1.39 -12.10
C GLU A 176 3.03 2.28 -11.02
N ALA A 177 2.37 2.46 -9.87
CA ALA A 177 2.91 3.26 -8.77
C ALA A 177 4.18 2.68 -8.14
N PHE A 178 4.43 1.36 -8.29
CA PHE A 178 5.64 0.69 -7.84
C PHE A 178 6.58 0.26 -8.98
N ARG A 179 6.37 0.80 -10.19
CA ARG A 179 7.33 0.67 -11.28
C ARG A 179 8.40 1.74 -11.22
N ALA A 180 9.62 1.34 -11.58
CA ALA A 180 10.70 2.26 -11.91
C ALA A 180 11.46 1.70 -13.12
N GLU A 181 11.76 2.55 -14.09
CA GLU A 181 12.48 2.16 -15.31
C GLU A 181 11.81 0.98 -16.07
N GLY A 182 10.48 0.89 -16.01
CA GLY A 182 9.69 -0.18 -16.63
C GLY A 182 9.57 -1.46 -15.79
N GLU A 183 10.34 -1.61 -14.72
CA GLU A 183 10.39 -2.80 -13.87
C GLU A 183 9.51 -2.63 -12.63
N LEU A 184 8.78 -3.68 -12.23
CA LEU A 184 8.05 -3.70 -10.96
C LEU A 184 9.02 -4.11 -9.84
N LEU A 185 9.11 -3.28 -8.80
CA LEU A 185 10.07 -3.51 -7.70
C LEU A 185 9.40 -3.89 -6.39
N LEU A 186 8.09 -3.63 -6.25
CA LEU A 186 7.29 -4.01 -5.09
C LEU A 186 5.98 -4.64 -5.56
N GLN A 187 5.57 -5.75 -4.97
CA GLN A 187 4.21 -6.26 -5.15
C GLN A 187 3.24 -5.38 -4.37
N PRO A 188 2.22 -4.77 -5.01
CA PRO A 188 1.20 -4.04 -4.28
C PRO A 188 0.53 -4.93 -3.22
N PHE A 189 0.41 -4.43 -1.98
CA PHE A 189 -0.10 -5.22 -0.85
C PHE A 189 -1.44 -4.69 -0.36
N ILE A 190 -1.50 -3.42 0.03
CA ILE A 190 -2.72 -2.72 0.46
C ILE A 190 -2.69 -1.27 -0.01
N PHE A 191 -3.85 -0.67 -0.17
CA PHE A 191 -3.98 0.75 -0.53
C PHE A 191 -5.15 1.41 0.21
N SER A 192 -5.14 2.73 0.24
CA SER A 192 -6.26 3.52 0.72
C SER A 192 -6.24 4.91 0.11
N PRO A 193 -7.35 5.37 -0.47
CA PRO A 193 -7.57 6.80 -0.64
C PRO A 193 -7.70 7.50 0.72
N VAL A 194 -7.42 8.79 0.76
CA VAL A 194 -7.91 9.67 1.82
C VAL A 194 -9.39 9.93 1.55
N VAL A 195 -10.20 9.77 2.58
CA VAL A 195 -11.66 9.94 2.52
C VAL A 195 -12.14 10.81 3.67
N MET A 196 -13.32 11.37 3.50
CA MET A 196 -14.04 12.00 4.59
C MET A 196 -14.87 10.94 5.32
N CYS A 197 -14.72 10.87 6.64
CA CYS A 197 -15.55 10.06 7.53
C CYS A 197 -16.36 11.00 8.41
N TYR A 198 -17.64 10.74 8.58
CA TYR A 198 -18.53 11.60 9.37
C TYR A 198 -19.48 10.79 10.23
N ASN A 199 -19.86 11.35 11.37
CA ASN A 199 -20.82 10.74 12.29
C ASN A 199 -22.23 11.07 11.80
N ARG A 200 -22.96 10.04 11.37
CA ARG A 200 -24.28 10.16 10.77
C ARG A 200 -25.31 10.74 11.75
N GLU A 201 -25.25 10.34 13.01
CA GLU A 201 -26.17 10.84 14.05
C GLU A 201 -25.97 12.34 14.30
N HIS A 202 -24.73 12.83 14.29
CA HIS A 202 -24.46 14.27 14.43
C HIS A 202 -25.09 15.09 13.30
N PHE A 203 -25.08 14.56 12.08
CA PHE A 203 -25.70 15.19 10.92
C PHE A 203 -27.23 15.19 11.02
N LEU A 204 -27.81 14.05 11.42
CA LEU A 204 -29.25 13.91 11.62
C LEU A 204 -29.77 14.83 12.74
N ASP A 205 -29.10 14.88 13.89
CA ASP A 205 -29.45 15.74 15.03
C ASP A 205 -29.50 17.23 14.64
N LYS A 206 -28.52 17.68 13.85
CA LYS A 206 -28.43 19.08 13.40
C LYS A 206 -29.16 19.35 12.09
N GLN A 207 -29.86 18.36 11.54
CA GLN A 207 -30.56 18.45 10.25
C GLN A 207 -29.64 18.95 9.13
N VAL A 208 -28.37 18.53 9.17
CA VAL A 208 -27.39 18.80 8.13
C VAL A 208 -27.48 17.67 7.10
N PRO A 209 -27.61 17.98 5.79
CA PRO A 209 -27.65 16.94 4.77
C PRO A 209 -26.36 16.13 4.77
N GLU A 210 -26.48 14.82 4.52
CA GLU A 210 -25.31 13.95 4.40
C GLU A 210 -24.42 14.36 3.20
N PRO A 211 -23.09 14.22 3.31
CA PRO A 211 -22.19 14.60 2.24
C PRO A 211 -22.28 13.74 0.98
N ASP A 212 -22.10 14.34 -0.19
CA ASP A 212 -22.02 13.65 -1.48
C ASP A 212 -20.84 14.16 -2.34
N SER A 213 -20.70 13.61 -3.55
CA SER A 213 -19.60 13.95 -4.46
C SER A 213 -19.64 15.38 -5.03
N SER A 214 -20.73 16.13 -4.83
CA SER A 214 -20.87 17.52 -5.26
C SER A 214 -20.35 18.53 -4.23
N TRP A 215 -20.01 18.07 -3.02
CA TRP A 215 -19.59 18.95 -1.94
C TRP A 215 -18.26 19.64 -2.27
N THR A 216 -18.29 20.96 -2.25
CA THR A 216 -17.08 21.78 -2.29
C THR A 216 -16.58 22.05 -0.87
N TRP A 217 -15.30 22.40 -0.70
CA TRP A 217 -14.80 22.84 0.59
C TRP A 217 -15.66 23.97 1.16
N ARG A 218 -15.96 25.01 0.37
CA ARG A 218 -16.84 26.10 0.80
C ARG A 218 -18.18 25.60 1.35
N HIS A 219 -18.86 24.72 0.61
CA HIS A 219 -20.15 24.17 1.04
C HIS A 219 -20.03 23.37 2.35
N MET A 220 -18.98 22.54 2.46
CA MET A 220 -18.71 21.78 3.68
C MET A 220 -18.44 22.71 4.87
N LEU A 221 -17.61 23.74 4.72
CA LEU A 221 -17.26 24.67 5.80
C LEU A 221 -18.50 25.44 6.31
N ASP A 222 -19.43 25.78 5.43
CA ASP A 222 -20.69 26.46 5.78
C ASP A 222 -21.65 25.56 6.57
N LEU A 223 -21.70 24.28 6.21
CA LEU A 223 -22.54 23.28 6.90
C LEU A 223 -21.90 22.78 8.20
N ALA A 224 -20.59 22.56 8.21
CA ALA A 224 -19.84 22.03 9.35
C ALA A 224 -19.95 22.95 10.56
N ALA A 225 -20.03 24.28 10.37
CA ALA A 225 -20.25 25.23 11.45
C ALA A 225 -21.53 24.95 12.28
N ARG A 226 -22.52 24.25 11.72
CA ARG A 226 -23.76 23.85 12.43
C ARG A 226 -23.59 22.61 13.31
N LEU A 227 -22.53 21.84 13.06
CA LEU A 227 -22.21 20.61 13.80
C LEU A 227 -21.45 20.88 15.08
N GLU A 228 -20.78 22.03 15.20
CA GLU A 228 -20.02 22.45 16.38
C GLU A 228 -20.93 22.53 17.61
N ILE A 229 -20.47 21.98 18.73
CA ILE A 229 -21.03 22.22 20.06
C ILE A 229 -19.89 22.70 20.96
N PRO A 230 -19.87 23.99 21.36
CA PRO A 230 -18.76 24.56 22.09
C PRO A 230 -18.37 23.74 23.33
N LYS A 231 -17.07 23.44 23.46
CA LYS A 231 -16.45 22.64 24.55
C LYS A 231 -16.87 21.17 24.62
N GLU A 232 -17.70 20.70 23.69
CA GLU A 232 -18.19 19.33 23.68
C GLU A 232 -17.79 18.58 22.41
N ARG A 233 -17.92 19.22 21.25
CA ARG A 233 -17.80 18.58 19.96
C ARG A 233 -17.28 19.56 18.91
N VAL A 234 -16.15 19.22 18.30
CA VAL A 234 -15.66 19.91 17.12
C VAL A 234 -16.36 19.40 15.87
N SER A 235 -16.63 20.28 14.91
CA SER A 235 -17.26 19.87 13.66
C SER A 235 -16.28 19.14 12.73
N LEU A 236 -15.01 19.57 12.68
CA LEU A 236 -13.99 19.05 11.77
C LEU A 236 -12.67 18.85 12.53
N ALA A 237 -12.10 17.65 12.43
CA ALA A 237 -10.80 17.31 13.00
C ALA A 237 -9.95 16.50 12.02
N TYR A 238 -8.72 16.92 11.77
CA TYR A 238 -7.68 16.12 11.13
C TYR A 238 -6.30 16.77 11.33
N LEU A 239 -5.24 15.97 11.20
CA LEU A 239 -3.88 16.49 11.25
C LEU A 239 -3.54 17.26 9.96
N PHE A 240 -3.71 18.59 9.98
CA PHE A 240 -3.60 19.44 8.79
C PHE A 240 -2.26 19.29 8.05
N TYR A 241 -1.14 19.32 8.79
CA TYR A 241 0.21 19.23 8.23
C TYR A 241 0.71 17.79 8.01
N SER A 242 -0.17 16.78 8.09
CA SER A 242 0.21 15.40 7.77
C SER A 242 0.63 15.28 6.31
N ILE A 243 1.70 14.53 6.02
CA ILE A 243 2.12 14.24 4.64
C ILE A 243 1.03 13.47 3.86
N ASN A 244 0.11 12.82 4.57
CA ASN A 244 -1.05 12.13 4.00
C ASN A 244 -2.32 13.01 3.95
N ARG A 245 -2.24 14.31 4.25
CA ARG A 245 -3.39 15.25 4.21
C ARG A 245 -3.04 16.53 3.49
N PHE A 246 -1.91 17.13 3.80
CA PHE A 246 -1.53 18.45 3.29
C PHE A 246 -1.36 18.50 1.76
N PRO A 247 -0.70 17.52 1.09
CA PRO A 247 -0.53 17.53 -0.36
C PRO A 247 -1.84 17.56 -1.17
N LEU A 248 -2.93 17.06 -0.56
CA LEU A 248 -4.28 17.08 -1.13
C LEU A 248 -4.71 18.47 -1.60
N LEU A 249 -4.42 19.51 -0.81
CA LEU A 249 -4.85 20.87 -1.14
C LEU A 249 -4.16 21.37 -2.42
N PHE A 250 -2.88 21.04 -2.61
CA PHE A 250 -2.15 21.40 -3.83
C PHE A 250 -2.70 20.65 -5.05
N LEU A 251 -2.98 19.35 -4.88
CA LEU A 251 -3.54 18.50 -5.93
C LEU A 251 -4.88 19.04 -6.43
N GLN A 252 -5.78 19.42 -5.51
CA GLN A 252 -7.11 19.97 -5.84
C GLN A 252 -7.06 21.38 -6.45
N HIS A 253 -6.00 22.16 -6.23
CA HIS A 253 -5.76 23.43 -6.93
C HIS A 253 -4.99 23.25 -8.25
N SER A 254 -4.66 22.01 -8.63
CA SER A 254 -3.82 21.71 -9.80
C SER A 254 -2.52 22.53 -9.82
N LEU A 255 -1.89 22.64 -8.64
CA LEU A 255 -0.56 23.19 -8.49
C LEU A 255 0.47 22.12 -8.87
N THR A 256 1.41 22.51 -9.73
CA THR A 256 2.62 21.73 -10.00
C THR A 256 3.83 22.57 -9.63
N PHE A 257 4.92 21.90 -9.26
CA PHE A 257 6.18 22.54 -8.89
C PHE A 257 7.21 22.37 -10.02
N ASP A 258 6.77 22.45 -11.28
CA ASP A 258 7.65 22.30 -12.44
C ASP A 258 8.84 23.26 -12.42
N ARG A 259 9.96 22.80 -12.97
CA ARG A 259 11.07 23.67 -13.32
C ARG A 259 10.83 24.29 -14.68
N ASP A 260 11.10 25.58 -14.82
CA ASP A 260 11.17 26.23 -16.11
C ASP A 260 12.38 25.73 -16.92
N GLY A 261 12.47 26.13 -18.18
CA GLY A 261 13.59 25.77 -19.06
C GLY A 261 14.97 26.25 -18.57
N GLY A 262 15.02 27.10 -17.53
CA GLY A 262 16.23 27.56 -16.85
C GLY A 262 16.50 26.83 -15.53
N GLY A 263 15.71 25.83 -15.16
CA GLY A 263 15.87 25.03 -13.94
C GLY A 263 15.30 25.67 -12.67
N LYS A 264 14.65 26.84 -12.76
CA LYS A 264 14.00 27.49 -11.61
C LYS A 264 12.57 27.00 -11.47
N ARG A 265 12.13 26.72 -10.24
CA ARG A 265 10.71 26.42 -9.98
C ARG A 265 9.93 27.71 -9.98
N ARG A 266 8.88 27.78 -10.80
CA ARG A 266 7.96 28.91 -10.81
C ARG A 266 6.61 28.46 -10.31
N ILE A 267 6.20 29.02 -9.18
CA ILE A 267 4.91 28.68 -8.57
C ILE A 267 3.83 29.53 -9.22
N ASP A 268 2.69 28.92 -9.52
CA ASP A 268 1.50 29.66 -9.90
C ASP A 268 0.97 30.41 -8.66
N ARG A 269 1.38 31.68 -8.54
CA ARG A 269 1.03 32.54 -7.40
C ARG A 269 -0.47 32.77 -7.28
N SER A 270 -1.24 32.70 -8.37
CA SER A 270 -2.70 32.82 -8.32
C SER A 270 -3.32 31.61 -7.62
N LYS A 271 -2.96 30.40 -8.07
CA LYS A 271 -3.42 29.15 -7.43
C LYS A 271 -2.93 29.03 -5.99
N MET A 272 -1.70 29.47 -5.71
CA MET A 272 -1.19 29.53 -4.35
C MET A 272 -2.03 30.46 -3.48
N SER A 273 -2.39 31.65 -3.97
CA SER A 273 -3.26 32.59 -3.25
C SER A 273 -4.61 31.97 -2.90
N GLU A 274 -5.22 31.20 -3.81
CA GLU A 274 -6.48 30.49 -3.56
C GLU A 274 -6.35 29.43 -2.45
N LEU A 275 -5.28 28.63 -2.51
CA LEU A 275 -4.98 27.64 -1.47
C LEU A 275 -4.77 28.32 -0.11
N LEU A 276 -4.00 29.41 -0.07
CA LEU A 276 -3.75 30.18 1.15
C LEU A 276 -5.02 30.79 1.72
N ARG A 277 -5.95 31.27 0.89
CA ARG A 277 -7.28 31.75 1.33
C ARG A 277 -8.08 30.62 1.98
N LEU A 278 -8.09 29.43 1.39
CA LEU A 278 -8.76 28.26 1.96
C LEU A 278 -8.12 27.88 3.30
N ALA A 279 -6.78 27.82 3.38
CA ALA A 279 -6.06 27.51 4.61
C ALA A 279 -6.35 28.52 5.73
N ARG A 280 -6.39 29.83 5.41
CA ARG A 280 -6.81 30.88 6.35
C ARG A 280 -8.24 30.69 6.82
N THR A 281 -9.17 30.40 5.91
CA THR A 281 -10.58 30.13 6.25
C THR A 281 -10.72 28.92 7.16
N LEU A 282 -9.97 27.84 6.89
CA LEU A 282 -9.91 26.66 7.74
C LEU A 282 -9.37 27.00 9.13
N LYS A 283 -8.31 27.80 9.23
CA LYS A 283 -7.72 28.22 10.49
C LYS A 283 -8.67 29.07 11.33
N GLU A 284 -9.39 30.00 10.69
CA GLU A 284 -10.36 30.86 11.35
C GLU A 284 -11.58 30.08 11.87
N LYS A 285 -12.12 29.17 11.06
CA LYS A 285 -13.33 28.40 11.43
C LYS A 285 -13.03 27.19 12.31
N PHE A 286 -11.86 26.57 12.17
CA PHE A 286 -11.47 25.34 12.86
C PHE A 286 -10.05 25.44 13.44
N PRO A 287 -9.85 26.24 14.52
CA PRO A 287 -8.52 26.46 15.10
C PRO A 287 -7.79 25.19 15.55
N ILE A 288 -8.54 24.15 15.96
CA ILE A 288 -8.02 22.85 16.41
C ILE A 288 -7.12 22.17 15.37
N LEU A 289 -7.29 22.48 14.09
CA LEU A 289 -6.47 21.93 13.00
C LEU A 289 -5.05 22.52 12.97
N PHE A 290 -4.83 23.68 13.59
CA PHE A 290 -3.59 24.47 13.48
C PHE A 290 -2.91 24.76 14.82
N ASP A 291 -3.62 24.68 15.95
CA ASP A 291 -3.11 25.06 17.28
C ASP A 291 -2.22 23.99 17.96
N GLY A 292 -2.03 22.83 17.31
CA GLY A 292 -1.25 21.72 17.84
C GLY A 292 -2.00 20.80 18.79
N SER A 293 -3.32 20.96 18.94
CA SER A 293 -4.18 20.06 19.72
C SER A 293 -4.20 18.64 19.17
N ILE A 294 -4.14 18.50 17.84
CA ILE A 294 -4.04 17.21 17.15
C ILE A 294 -2.59 16.99 16.75
N ARG A 295 -1.96 15.96 17.32
CA ARG A 295 -0.54 15.62 17.13
C ARG A 295 -0.31 14.40 16.26
N SER A 296 -1.36 13.59 16.05
CA SER A 296 -1.29 12.40 15.20
C SER A 296 -2.64 12.12 14.55
N ASP A 297 -2.62 11.32 13.46
CA ASP A 297 -3.85 10.78 12.88
C ASP A 297 -4.62 9.95 13.94
N ILE A 298 -3.92 9.19 14.79
CA ILE A 298 -4.52 8.40 15.88
C ILE A 298 -5.41 9.25 16.79
N GLU A 299 -4.94 10.44 17.20
CA GLU A 299 -5.73 11.35 18.03
C GLU A 299 -6.98 11.86 17.31
N THR A 300 -6.92 12.04 15.98
CA THR A 300 -8.08 12.40 15.16
C THR A 300 -9.16 11.32 15.23
N GLU A 301 -8.77 10.05 15.05
CA GLU A 301 -9.71 8.94 15.16
C GLU A 301 -10.27 8.80 16.59
N GLN A 302 -9.44 8.98 17.63
CA GLN A 302 -9.90 8.93 19.02
C GLN A 302 -10.97 9.99 19.32
N LEU A 303 -10.78 11.23 18.85
CA LEU A 303 -11.79 12.29 18.98
C LEU A 303 -13.12 11.87 18.33
N PHE A 304 -13.06 11.26 17.15
CA PHE A 304 -14.25 10.77 16.45
C PHE A 304 -14.95 9.64 17.20
N MET A 305 -14.20 8.62 17.65
CA MET A 305 -14.76 7.49 18.41
C MET A 305 -15.40 7.92 19.73
N GLN A 306 -14.93 9.01 20.33
CA GLN A 306 -15.48 9.58 21.56
C GLN A 306 -16.67 10.52 21.33
N ASN A 307 -17.20 10.59 20.10
CA ASN A 307 -18.23 11.54 19.66
C ASN A 307 -17.83 13.03 19.84
N LYS A 308 -16.51 13.31 19.92
CA LYS A 308 -15.95 14.66 20.06
C LYS A 308 -15.66 15.33 18.72
N ALA A 309 -15.68 14.59 17.61
CA ALA A 309 -15.58 15.13 16.26
C ALA A 309 -16.77 14.68 15.40
N SER A 310 -17.30 15.57 14.55
CA SER A 310 -18.39 15.22 13.62
C SER A 310 -17.89 14.77 12.26
N ILE A 311 -16.78 15.35 11.78
CA ILE A 311 -16.15 15.05 10.50
C ILE A 311 -14.66 14.89 10.73
N ILE A 312 -14.06 13.86 10.12
CA ILE A 312 -12.62 13.67 10.05
C ILE A 312 -12.17 13.37 8.62
N LEU A 313 -10.92 13.73 8.30
CA LEU A 313 -10.23 13.18 7.12
C LEU A 313 -9.38 12.00 7.55
N THR A 314 -9.69 10.82 7.00
CA THR A 314 -9.08 9.56 7.41
C THR A 314 -8.78 8.66 6.20
N THR A 315 -8.36 7.43 6.45
CA THR A 315 -8.09 6.40 5.44
C THR A 315 -8.73 5.09 5.87
N TYR A 316 -8.98 4.18 4.92
CA TYR A 316 -9.45 2.82 5.19
C TYR A 316 -8.53 2.05 6.15
N PHE A 317 -7.23 2.37 6.15
CA PHE A 317 -6.25 1.84 7.11
C PHE A 317 -6.59 2.24 8.54
N ARG A 318 -6.97 3.49 8.76
CA ARG A 318 -7.26 4.04 10.10
C ARG A 318 -8.65 3.66 10.61
N LEU A 319 -9.60 3.37 9.72
CA LEU A 319 -10.91 2.79 10.07
C LEU A 319 -10.79 1.46 10.83
N ASN A 320 -9.64 0.77 10.77
CA ASN A 320 -9.37 -0.41 11.61
C ASN A 320 -9.43 -0.13 13.11
N SER A 321 -9.26 1.11 13.54
CA SER A 321 -9.47 1.49 14.94
C SER A 321 -10.93 1.41 15.38
N PHE A 322 -11.88 1.36 14.43
CA PHE A 322 -13.32 1.36 14.71
C PHE A 322 -13.91 -0.06 14.82
N LYS A 323 -13.12 -1.12 14.62
CA LYS A 323 -13.62 -2.51 14.59
C LYS A 323 -14.44 -2.89 15.82
N ASP A 324 -14.00 -2.44 16.99
CA ASP A 324 -14.61 -2.78 18.28
C ASP A 324 -15.53 -1.66 18.79
N ALA A 325 -15.81 -0.66 17.97
CA ALA A 325 -16.59 0.52 18.34
C ALA A 325 -17.90 0.57 17.55
N GLU A 326 -19.02 0.69 18.25
CA GLU A 326 -20.35 0.88 17.66
C GLU A 326 -20.53 2.35 17.26
N ILE A 327 -19.84 2.77 16.20
CA ILE A 327 -19.88 4.16 15.72
C ILE A 327 -20.80 4.25 14.50
N PRO A 328 -21.82 5.14 14.50
CA PRO A 328 -22.71 5.35 13.38
C PRO A 328 -22.04 6.22 12.31
N PHE A 329 -20.96 5.73 11.70
CA PHE A 329 -20.18 6.48 10.73
C PHE A 329 -20.51 6.14 9.28
N GLU A 330 -20.33 7.12 8.41
CA GLU A 330 -20.43 6.96 6.97
C GLU A 330 -19.24 7.60 6.26
N LEU A 331 -18.98 7.17 5.03
CA LEU A 331 -17.87 7.65 4.20
C LEU A 331 -18.36 8.53 3.03
N SER A 332 -17.55 9.51 2.67
CA SER A 332 -17.75 10.35 1.50
C SER A 332 -16.42 10.66 0.80
N PRO A 333 -16.41 10.94 -0.51
CA PRO A 333 -15.29 11.65 -1.12
C PRO A 333 -14.98 12.92 -0.34
N ILE A 334 -13.71 13.32 -0.36
CA ILE A 334 -13.29 14.60 0.23
C ILE A 334 -13.94 15.73 -0.56
N PRO A 335 -14.39 16.81 0.11
CA PRO A 335 -14.78 18.02 -0.57
C PRO A 335 -13.71 18.51 -1.57
N HIS A 336 -14.16 19.15 -2.65
CA HIS A 336 -13.27 19.57 -3.74
C HIS A 336 -13.26 21.07 -3.99
N MET A 337 -12.26 21.55 -4.73
CA MET A 337 -12.14 22.94 -5.21
C MET A 337 -12.30 22.99 -6.74
N GLY A 338 -13.35 22.37 -7.26
CA GLY A 338 -13.57 22.19 -8.71
C GLY A 338 -12.93 20.94 -9.30
N ASP A 339 -11.85 20.42 -8.70
CA ASP A 339 -11.20 19.16 -9.09
C ASP A 339 -11.29 18.12 -7.95
N PRO A 340 -12.03 17.00 -8.11
CA PRO A 340 -12.34 16.06 -7.04
C PRO A 340 -11.19 15.13 -6.63
N LYS A 341 -9.94 15.51 -6.93
CA LYS A 341 -8.74 14.72 -6.58
C LYS A 341 -8.68 14.36 -5.10
N THR A 342 -8.24 13.14 -4.82
CA THR A 342 -7.84 12.70 -3.47
C THR A 342 -6.47 12.01 -3.50
N LEU A 343 -5.81 12.00 -2.35
CA LEU A 343 -4.49 11.40 -2.19
C LEU A 343 -4.61 9.87 -2.02
N LEU A 344 -3.78 9.13 -2.75
CA LEU A 344 -3.63 7.69 -2.64
C LEU A 344 -2.44 7.32 -1.75
N VAL A 345 -2.73 6.63 -0.65
CA VAL A 345 -1.72 5.95 0.18
C VAL A 345 -1.65 4.50 -0.24
N HIS A 346 -0.46 3.95 -0.45
CA HIS A 346 -0.30 2.57 -0.89
C HIS A 346 1.01 1.98 -0.39
N ILE A 347 0.98 0.68 -0.11
CA ILE A 347 2.07 -0.07 0.51
C ILE A 347 2.32 -1.32 -0.32
N GLY A 348 3.59 -1.57 -0.61
CA GLY A 348 4.06 -2.72 -1.37
C GLY A 348 5.03 -3.57 -0.57
N LEU A 349 5.18 -4.82 -1.00
CA LEU A 349 6.14 -5.79 -0.48
C LEU A 349 7.32 -5.90 -1.44
N GLY A 350 8.52 -5.63 -0.93
CA GLY A 350 9.77 -5.76 -1.67
C GLY A 350 10.62 -6.91 -1.14
N ILE A 351 11.36 -7.55 -2.05
CA ILE A 351 12.37 -8.54 -1.70
C ILE A 351 13.74 -7.86 -1.81
N ASN A 352 14.55 -7.97 -0.75
CA ASN A 352 15.92 -7.50 -0.80
C ASN A 352 16.71 -8.33 -1.83
N ARG A 353 17.25 -7.68 -2.85
CA ARG A 353 18.03 -8.32 -3.91
C ARG A 353 19.21 -9.12 -3.38
N ASN A 354 19.77 -8.71 -2.26
CA ASN A 354 20.95 -9.32 -1.64
C ASN A 354 20.60 -10.40 -0.59
N THR A 355 19.33 -10.76 -0.40
CA THR A 355 18.96 -11.82 0.56
C THR A 355 19.60 -13.16 0.19
N GLU A 356 20.06 -13.91 1.19
CA GLU A 356 20.55 -15.28 1.04
C GLU A 356 19.39 -16.30 0.95
N VAL A 357 18.17 -15.89 1.32
CA VAL A 357 16.98 -16.77 1.44
C VAL A 357 15.92 -16.46 0.37
N GLN A 358 16.35 -16.26 -0.87
CA GLN A 358 15.54 -15.78 -2.01
C GLN A 358 14.21 -16.52 -2.19
N GLU A 359 14.22 -17.85 -2.19
CA GLU A 359 13.01 -18.66 -2.43
C GLU A 359 12.02 -18.56 -1.26
N ALA A 360 12.52 -18.52 -0.02
CA ALA A 360 11.67 -18.36 1.16
C ALA A 360 11.06 -16.95 1.25
N ALA A 361 11.86 -15.92 0.92
CA ALA A 361 11.39 -14.54 0.82
C ALA A 361 10.30 -14.39 -0.27
N ARG A 362 10.51 -14.98 -1.46
CA ARG A 362 9.50 -15.00 -2.53
C ARG A 362 8.23 -15.70 -2.10
N THR A 363 8.34 -16.87 -1.46
CA THR A 363 7.20 -17.63 -0.94
C THR A 363 6.36 -16.80 0.03
N LEU A 364 7.01 -16.04 0.93
CA LEU A 364 6.31 -15.14 1.85
C LEU A 364 5.57 -14.01 1.11
N VAL A 365 6.22 -13.37 0.14
CA VAL A 365 5.59 -12.29 -0.66
C VAL A 365 4.40 -12.84 -1.47
N GLU A 366 4.56 -13.96 -2.15
CA GLU A 366 3.48 -14.63 -2.90
C GLU A 366 2.31 -15.04 -1.99
N PHE A 367 2.60 -15.54 -0.79
CA PHE A 367 1.55 -15.84 0.19
C PHE A 367 0.79 -14.57 0.62
N LEU A 368 1.50 -13.49 0.96
CA LEU A 368 0.88 -12.25 1.44
C LEU A 368 0.07 -11.53 0.34
N THR A 369 0.41 -11.73 -0.93
CA THR A 369 -0.32 -11.17 -2.07
C THR A 369 -1.28 -12.14 -2.76
N SER A 370 -1.38 -13.38 -2.25
CA SER A 370 -2.34 -14.37 -2.73
C SER A 370 -3.79 -13.94 -2.50
N TYR A 371 -4.71 -14.48 -3.32
CA TYR A 371 -6.14 -14.23 -3.17
C TYR A 371 -6.67 -14.55 -1.77
N GLU A 372 -6.29 -15.70 -1.20
CA GLU A 372 -6.77 -16.12 0.12
C GLU A 372 -6.29 -15.24 1.27
N THR A 373 -5.09 -14.65 1.14
CA THR A 373 -4.57 -13.70 2.13
C THR A 373 -5.19 -12.32 1.94
N GLN A 374 -5.26 -11.83 0.70
CA GLN A 374 -5.86 -10.53 0.38
C GLN A 374 -7.36 -10.51 0.71
N LEU A 375 -8.07 -11.62 0.51
CA LEU A 375 -9.47 -11.77 0.92
C LEU A 375 -9.61 -11.79 2.45
N ALA A 376 -8.68 -12.43 3.16
CA ALA A 376 -8.68 -12.39 4.62
C ALA A 376 -8.47 -10.97 5.14
N ILE A 377 -7.61 -10.16 4.50
CA ILE A 377 -7.50 -8.72 4.80
C ILE A 377 -8.85 -8.03 4.58
N ARG A 378 -9.46 -8.19 3.39
CA ARG A 378 -10.76 -7.58 3.08
C ARG A 378 -11.87 -7.94 4.07
N ARG A 379 -11.90 -9.17 4.57
CA ARG A 379 -12.97 -9.65 5.48
C ARG A 379 -12.72 -9.24 6.92
N ASN A 380 -11.47 -9.23 7.36
CA ASN A 380 -11.12 -9.04 8.77
C ASN A 380 -10.62 -7.63 9.09
N THR A 381 -10.48 -6.75 8.08
CA THR A 381 -10.04 -5.36 8.24
C THR A 381 -10.91 -4.39 7.42
N TYR A 382 -10.74 -3.09 7.66
CA TYR A 382 -11.28 -2.04 6.80
C TYR A 382 -10.32 -1.66 5.66
N SER A 383 -9.09 -2.17 5.66
CA SER A 383 -8.11 -1.85 4.62
C SER A 383 -8.48 -2.46 3.28
N LEU A 384 -8.08 -1.80 2.20
CA LEU A 384 -8.32 -2.28 0.84
C LEU A 384 -7.12 -3.11 0.37
N PRO A 385 -7.30 -4.41 0.08
CA PRO A 385 -6.25 -5.21 -0.55
C PRO A 385 -5.95 -4.72 -1.97
N ALA A 386 -4.72 -4.87 -2.43
CA ALA A 386 -4.33 -4.45 -3.78
C ALA A 386 -4.86 -5.39 -4.89
N LEU A 387 -5.14 -6.65 -4.55
CA LEU A 387 -5.68 -7.63 -5.49
C LEU A 387 -7.18 -7.34 -5.76
N LYS A 388 -7.54 -7.03 -7.00
CA LYS A 388 -8.87 -6.54 -7.36
C LYS A 388 -10.01 -7.53 -7.02
N PRO A 389 -9.92 -8.83 -7.38
CA PRO A 389 -10.94 -9.82 -6.97
C PRO A 389 -11.17 -9.89 -5.45
N ALA A 390 -10.14 -9.67 -4.64
CA ALA A 390 -10.27 -9.66 -3.18
C ALA A 390 -10.86 -8.33 -2.68
N ALA A 391 -10.45 -7.20 -3.23
CA ALA A 391 -10.92 -5.87 -2.83
C ALA A 391 -12.42 -5.67 -3.11
N GLU A 392 -12.86 -6.13 -4.29
CA GLU A 392 -14.25 -6.03 -4.75
C GLU A 392 -15.08 -7.27 -4.39
N TRP A 393 -14.61 -8.10 -3.46
CA TRP A 393 -15.33 -9.28 -3.01
C TRP A 393 -16.71 -8.93 -2.46
N VAL A 394 -17.70 -9.74 -2.85
CA VAL A 394 -19.09 -9.66 -2.40
C VAL A 394 -19.43 -10.96 -1.69
N GLY A 395 -19.87 -10.87 -0.44
CA GLY A 395 -20.34 -11.98 0.36
C GLY A 395 -20.71 -11.54 1.76
N GLU A 396 -20.73 -12.48 2.70
CA GLU A 396 -21.10 -12.21 4.09
C GLU A 396 -20.07 -11.33 4.81
N GLU A 397 -20.50 -10.13 5.21
CA GLU A 397 -19.68 -9.19 5.98
C GLU A 397 -19.75 -9.53 7.47
N THR A 398 -18.59 -9.61 8.12
CA THR A 398 -18.47 -9.84 9.57
C THR A 398 -18.17 -8.56 10.35
N LEU A 399 -17.73 -7.50 9.66
CA LEU A 399 -17.46 -6.19 10.27
C LEU A 399 -18.63 -5.23 10.04
N SER A 400 -18.91 -4.37 11.03
CA SER A 400 -19.87 -3.27 10.87
C SER A 400 -19.28 -2.20 9.95
N ARG A 401 -19.66 -2.19 8.67
CA ARG A 401 -19.14 -1.24 7.68
C ARG A 401 -20.14 -0.13 7.41
N SER A 402 -19.61 1.06 7.11
CA SER A 402 -20.37 2.13 6.46
C SER A 402 -21.11 1.59 5.23
N SER A 403 -22.34 2.04 5.00
CA SER A 403 -23.10 1.64 3.81
C SER A 403 -22.41 2.08 2.51
N ARG A 404 -21.46 3.01 2.61
CA ARG A 404 -20.64 3.55 1.52
C ARG A 404 -19.21 3.00 1.51
N PHE A 405 -18.93 1.89 2.18
CA PHE A 405 -17.60 1.26 2.19
C PHE A 405 -17.04 1.00 0.77
N SER A 406 -17.90 0.64 -0.19
CA SER A 406 -17.48 0.36 -1.57
C SER A 406 -17.23 1.61 -2.44
N MET A 407 -17.38 2.82 -1.89
CA MET A 407 -17.20 4.09 -2.60
C MET A 407 -15.80 4.26 -3.20
N PHE A 408 -14.78 3.56 -2.67
CA PHE A 408 -13.43 3.56 -3.26
C PHE A 408 -13.42 3.23 -4.76
N ARG A 409 -14.38 2.40 -5.23
CA ARG A 409 -14.51 2.00 -6.65
C ARG A 409 -14.92 3.16 -7.55
N GLU A 410 -15.67 4.11 -7.01
CA GLU A 410 -16.22 5.25 -7.75
C GLU A 410 -15.21 6.39 -7.87
N ILE A 411 -14.28 6.48 -6.92
CA ILE A 411 -13.30 7.58 -6.86
C ILE A 411 -11.94 7.25 -7.51
N PHE A 412 -11.78 6.08 -8.14
CA PHE A 412 -10.53 5.73 -8.83
C PHE A 412 -10.00 6.81 -9.82
N PRO A 413 -10.84 7.47 -10.64
CA PRO A 413 -10.37 8.54 -11.54
C PRO A 413 -9.75 9.74 -10.81
N THR A 414 -10.10 9.92 -9.53
CA THR A 414 -9.67 11.04 -8.69
C THR A 414 -8.36 10.78 -7.95
N LEU A 415 -7.89 9.53 -7.92
CA LEU A 415 -6.70 9.16 -7.16
C LEU A 415 -5.46 9.83 -7.74
N ARG A 416 -4.69 10.48 -6.88
CA ARG A 416 -3.39 11.09 -7.20
C ARG A 416 -2.39 10.74 -6.12
N THR A 417 -1.11 10.80 -6.47
CA THR A 417 0.01 10.65 -5.54
C THR A 417 0.75 11.98 -5.44
N CYS A 418 1.75 12.06 -4.56
CA CYS A 418 2.62 13.24 -4.50
C CYS A 418 3.49 13.41 -5.77
N ASP A 419 3.64 12.38 -6.60
CA ASP A 419 4.36 12.49 -7.87
C ASP A 419 3.65 13.42 -8.86
N ASP A 420 2.32 13.52 -8.80
CA ASP A 420 1.51 14.41 -9.64
C ASP A 420 1.75 15.90 -9.36
N LEU A 421 2.41 16.23 -8.25
CA LEU A 421 2.81 17.60 -7.91
C LEU A 421 4.17 17.98 -8.50
N GLN A 422 4.91 17.01 -9.08
CA GLN A 422 6.28 17.20 -9.57
C GLN A 422 7.23 17.76 -8.47
N ILE A 423 6.91 17.33 -7.26
CA ILE A 423 7.66 17.46 -6.00
C ILE A 423 9.04 16.79 -6.08
N SER A 424 10.03 17.06 -5.22
CA SER A 424 10.82 15.95 -4.62
C SER A 424 10.26 15.60 -3.24
N GLU A 425 10.62 14.48 -2.63
CA GLU A 425 10.19 14.19 -1.24
C GLU A 425 10.86 15.13 -0.24
N ALA A 426 12.14 15.44 -0.44
CA ALA A 426 12.87 16.40 0.37
C ALA A 426 12.24 17.80 0.30
N ASP A 427 11.87 18.26 -0.90
CA ASP A 427 11.23 19.56 -1.09
C ASP A 427 9.78 19.59 -0.59
N MET A 428 9.06 18.46 -0.61
CA MET A 428 7.73 18.36 0.02
C MET A 428 7.82 18.63 1.53
N LYS A 429 8.83 18.07 2.21
CA LYS A 429 9.05 18.31 3.65
C LYS A 429 9.36 19.79 3.93
N LYS A 430 10.16 20.44 3.07
CA LYS A 430 10.40 21.90 3.16
C LYS A 430 9.13 22.69 2.93
N LEU A 431 8.33 22.36 1.91
CA LEU A 431 7.07 23.04 1.61
C LEU A 431 6.09 22.99 2.79
N VAL A 432 5.96 21.82 3.46
CA VAL A 432 5.14 21.68 4.67
C VAL A 432 5.64 22.60 5.78
N TRP A 433 6.96 22.68 5.97
CA TRP A 433 7.57 23.55 6.97
C TRP A 433 7.34 25.03 6.68
N GLU A 434 7.58 25.47 5.45
CA GLU A 434 7.37 26.85 5.04
C GLU A 434 5.90 27.26 5.13
N MET A 435 4.97 26.37 4.75
CA MET A 435 3.54 26.62 4.97
C MET A 435 3.22 26.80 6.46
N ARG A 436 3.82 25.99 7.34
CA ARG A 436 3.62 26.13 8.78
C ARG A 436 4.09 27.50 9.28
N MET A 437 5.24 27.98 8.80
CA MET A 437 5.75 29.31 9.15
C MET A 437 4.86 30.43 8.63
N HIS A 438 4.41 30.34 7.39
CA HIS A 438 3.49 31.29 6.81
C HIS A 438 2.16 31.33 7.56
N MET A 439 1.57 30.17 7.85
CA MET A 439 0.34 30.06 8.64
C MET A 439 0.51 30.55 10.08
N ALA A 440 1.73 30.56 10.64
CA ALA A 440 2.02 31.13 11.94
C ALA A 440 2.20 32.66 11.90
N GLY A 441 2.25 33.27 10.71
CA GLY A 441 2.35 34.72 10.51
C GLY A 441 3.78 35.27 10.50
N PHE A 442 4.78 34.43 10.20
CA PHE A 442 6.19 34.85 10.15
C PHE A 442 6.57 35.57 8.85
N ASP A 443 5.69 35.59 7.85
CA ASP A 443 5.89 36.26 6.57
C ASP A 443 4.55 36.60 5.90
N ASP A 444 4.62 37.47 4.89
CA ASP A 444 3.52 37.72 3.98
C ASP A 444 3.53 36.75 2.77
N GLU A 445 2.47 36.80 1.97
CA GLU A 445 2.26 35.90 0.82
C GLU A 445 3.34 36.07 -0.27
N GLU A 446 3.86 37.28 -0.46
CA GLU A 446 4.92 37.56 -1.44
C GLU A 446 6.25 36.96 -0.99
N GLN A 447 6.61 37.19 0.28
CA GLN A 447 7.79 36.63 0.92
C GLN A 447 7.76 35.10 0.94
N PHE A 448 6.61 34.51 1.29
CA PHE A 448 6.41 33.06 1.28
C PHE A 448 6.64 32.47 -0.11
N CYS A 449 5.99 33.01 -1.15
CA CYS A 449 6.14 32.49 -2.51
C CYS A 449 7.58 32.64 -3.03
N THR A 450 8.22 33.78 -2.78
CA THR A 450 9.61 34.00 -3.19
C THR A 450 10.55 33.02 -2.50
N ARG A 451 10.37 32.77 -1.20
CA ARG A 451 11.19 31.79 -0.47
C ARG A 451 11.00 30.36 -0.99
N LEU A 452 9.77 29.97 -1.35
CA LEU A 452 9.54 28.66 -1.97
C LEU A 452 10.24 28.55 -3.34
N GLU A 453 10.20 29.60 -4.16
CA GLU A 453 10.91 29.62 -5.46
C GLU A 453 12.43 29.53 -5.30
N GLU A 454 12.99 29.98 -4.15
CA GLU A 454 14.42 29.91 -3.83
C GLU A 454 14.87 28.59 -3.19
N GLN A 455 14.05 27.98 -2.32
CA GLN A 455 14.46 26.86 -1.47
C GLN A 455 14.12 25.47 -2.02
N LEU A 456 13.11 25.37 -2.89
CA LEU A 456 12.71 24.11 -3.48
C LEU A 456 13.67 23.79 -4.62
N MET A 457 14.43 22.70 -4.48
CA MET A 457 15.61 22.44 -5.31
C MET A 457 15.31 21.88 -6.68
#